data_AF-A0A8H6CC70-F1
#
_entry.id   AF-A0A8H6CC70-F1
#
_cell.length_a   1.000
_cell.length_b   1.000
_cell.length_c   1.000
_cell.angle_alpha   90.00
_cell.angle_beta   90.00
_cell.angle_gamma   90.00
#
_symmetry.space_group_name_H-M   'P 1'
#
loop_
_entity.id
_entity.type
_entity.pdbx_description
1 polymer ?
#
loop_
_entity_poly.entity_id
_entity_poly.type
_entity_poly.pdbx_seq_one_letter_code
_entity_poly.pdbx_strand_id
1 'polypeptide(L)'
;MSPFDDTGRIHKWPLLISNSVLFGVCLASVSVRYYVRFFIQKQLSIDDGILLFGILCLISAMVLLIIFVDDLFLVEALEGSTIPADLPVDFLQRVFDFEKLVVGGLVLTWCAIISVKFSYLFLFRKLIDRIRPMVLYWWVAVIFNALISIYGIIIYAVIRPWYCTTISVECLQGNGLDKSFAFAISQMVLDIFGDLLILVIPFHLIWRIKVRLSQKLVLASTLCFTVLTIMCTITRVVGVRTSSSDSSLDTVWQTYWQYITANIALTMTAATAFRAFFISRHQDRPAQRQGSNKSWISRSWRFFKLVLRPWSWQGKSSALQIGEDSSNRGIELPLIEERATMTGMRTFINRQGEFGEE
;
A
#
# COMPACT_ATOMS: atom_id res chain seq x y z
N MET A 1 -1.64 -25.76 22.67
CA MET A 1 -1.37 -24.51 23.39
C MET A 1 -0.15 -24.75 24.24
N SER A 2 0.89 -23.95 24.04
CA SER A 2 2.07 -24.02 24.90
C SER A 2 1.77 -23.24 26.19
N PRO A 3 2.32 -23.64 27.35
CA PRO A 3 2.06 -22.94 28.61
C PRO A 3 2.57 -21.49 28.66
N PHE A 4 3.28 -21.03 27.62
CA PHE A 4 3.87 -19.68 27.53
C PHE A 4 3.14 -18.77 26.53
N ASP A 5 2.06 -19.24 25.90
CA ASP A 5 1.33 -18.48 24.87
C ASP A 5 0.75 -17.14 25.41
N ASP A 6 0.64 -17.00 26.74
CA ASP A 6 0.03 -15.85 27.41
C ASP A 6 1.01 -14.94 28.18
N THR A 7 2.32 -15.21 28.13
CA THR A 7 3.30 -14.57 29.04
C THR A 7 3.67 -13.14 28.67
N GLY A 8 3.54 -12.78 27.38
CA GLY A 8 3.85 -11.43 26.90
C GLY A 8 2.68 -10.45 27.10
N ARG A 9 2.99 -9.16 27.13
CA ARG A 9 1.98 -8.06 27.13
C ARG A 9 0.96 -8.20 26.00
N ILE A 10 1.38 -8.81 24.89
CA ILE A 10 0.51 -9.21 23.78
C ILE A 10 0.59 -10.72 23.68
N HIS A 11 -0.54 -11.42 23.85
CA HIS A 11 -0.60 -12.87 23.69
C HIS A 11 -0.30 -13.31 22.25
N LYS A 12 0.19 -14.53 22.10
CA LYS A 12 0.64 -15.10 20.82
C LYS A 12 -0.43 -15.13 19.73
N TRP A 13 -1.62 -15.63 20.07
CA TRP A 13 -2.70 -15.77 19.10
C TRP A 13 -3.22 -14.42 18.58
N PRO A 14 -3.51 -13.43 19.44
CA PRO A 14 -3.81 -12.07 18.99
C PRO A 14 -2.73 -11.45 18.09
N LEU A 15 -1.45 -11.63 18.43
CA LEU A 15 -0.33 -11.13 17.61
C LEU A 15 -0.35 -11.73 16.20
N LEU A 16 -0.52 -13.04 16.10
CA LEU A 16 -0.51 -13.75 14.83
C LEU A 16 -1.76 -13.46 13.99
N ILE A 17 -2.94 -13.45 14.63
CA ILE A 17 -4.23 -13.22 13.95
C ILE A 17 -4.26 -11.81 13.35
N SER A 18 -3.93 -10.78 14.13
CA SER A 18 -4.02 -9.40 13.66
C SER A 18 -3.05 -9.13 12.51
N ASN A 19 -1.80 -9.60 12.61
CA ASN A 19 -0.81 -9.48 11.55
C ASN A 19 -1.22 -10.26 10.30
N SER A 20 -1.73 -11.49 10.44
CA SER A 20 -2.17 -12.30 9.31
C SER A 20 -3.36 -11.69 8.58
N VAL A 21 -4.34 -11.13 9.30
CA VAL A 21 -5.50 -10.44 8.71
C VAL A 21 -5.04 -9.22 7.93
N LEU A 22 -4.18 -8.37 8.53
CA LEU A 22 -3.66 -7.18 7.86
C LEU A 22 -2.81 -7.54 6.63
N PHE A 23 -2.05 -8.63 6.70
CA PHE A 23 -1.30 -9.15 5.57
C PHE A 23 -2.19 -9.63 4.44
N GLY A 24 -3.30 -10.32 4.76
CA GLY A 24 -4.31 -10.71 3.77
C GLY A 24 -4.92 -9.49 3.06
N VAL A 25 -5.26 -8.45 3.82
CA VAL A 25 -5.76 -7.17 3.26
C VAL A 25 -4.70 -6.48 2.39
N CYS A 26 -3.44 -6.49 2.83
CA CYS A 26 -2.31 -5.94 2.09
C CYS A 26 -2.10 -6.67 0.76
N LEU A 27 -2.04 -8.01 0.78
CA LEU A 27 -1.91 -8.84 -0.42
C LEU A 27 -3.06 -8.58 -1.39
N ALA A 28 -4.30 -8.59 -0.92
CA ALA A 28 -5.47 -8.32 -1.76
C ALA A 28 -5.37 -6.92 -2.40
N SER A 29 -5.02 -5.89 -1.62
CA SER A 29 -4.88 -4.51 -2.11
C SER A 29 -3.80 -4.39 -3.19
N VAL A 30 -2.64 -5.03 -2.97
CA VAL A 30 -1.51 -5.05 -3.90
C VAL A 30 -1.85 -5.83 -5.17
N SER A 31 -2.48 -7.01 -5.05
CA SER A 31 -2.93 -7.82 -6.20
C SER A 31 -3.92 -7.07 -7.09
N VAL A 32 -4.92 -6.41 -6.50
CA VAL A 32 -5.89 -5.61 -7.27
C VAL A 32 -5.17 -4.44 -7.96
N ARG A 33 -4.20 -3.78 -7.28
CA ARG A 33 -3.38 -2.73 -7.90
C ARG A 33 -2.60 -3.24 -9.10
N TYR A 34 -1.89 -4.36 -8.98
CA TYR A 34 -1.14 -4.94 -10.11
C TYR A 34 -2.08 -5.35 -11.24
N TYR A 35 -3.21 -5.97 -10.93
CA TYR A 35 -4.22 -6.32 -11.93
C TYR A 35 -4.68 -5.09 -12.73
N VAL A 36 -5.01 -3.99 -12.05
CA VAL A 36 -5.40 -2.74 -12.70
C VAL A 36 -4.25 -2.18 -13.57
N ARG A 37 -3.02 -2.15 -13.08
CA ARG A 37 -1.90 -1.56 -13.84
C ARG A 37 -1.50 -2.40 -15.05
N PHE A 38 -1.42 -3.72 -14.90
CA PHE A 38 -1.05 -4.63 -16.00
C PHE A 38 -2.13 -4.73 -17.06
N PHE A 39 -3.38 -5.00 -16.67
CA PHE A 39 -4.45 -5.30 -17.64
C PHE A 39 -5.17 -4.07 -18.16
N ILE A 40 -5.36 -3.05 -17.31
CA ILE A 40 -6.17 -1.87 -17.67
C ILE A 40 -5.28 -0.74 -18.19
N GLN A 41 -4.24 -0.37 -17.44
CA GLN A 41 -3.43 0.81 -17.77
C GLN A 41 -2.26 0.51 -18.72
N LYS A 42 -1.78 -0.74 -18.78
CA LYS A 42 -0.65 -1.19 -19.61
C LYS A 42 0.60 -0.32 -19.48
N GLN A 43 0.79 0.34 -18.35
CA GLN A 43 1.94 1.18 -18.06
C GLN A 43 2.55 0.77 -16.72
N LEU A 44 3.77 0.26 -16.76
CA LEU A 44 4.57 -0.03 -15.58
C LEU A 44 5.38 1.20 -15.21
N SER A 45 5.22 1.67 -13.98
CA SER A 45 6.02 2.75 -13.43
C SER A 45 7.10 2.16 -12.52
N ILE A 46 8.24 2.84 -12.40
CA ILE A 46 9.34 2.47 -11.48
C ILE A 46 8.82 2.24 -10.05
N ASP A 47 7.87 3.09 -9.64
CA ASP A 47 7.05 2.99 -8.43
C ASP A 47 6.47 1.58 -8.16
N ASP A 48 6.02 0.86 -9.20
CA ASP A 48 5.46 -0.48 -9.06
C ASP A 48 6.52 -1.56 -8.85
N GLY A 49 7.73 -1.36 -9.38
CA GLY A 49 8.87 -2.25 -9.13
C GLY A 49 9.35 -2.11 -7.69
N ILE A 50 9.40 -0.89 -7.17
CA ILE A 50 9.75 -0.62 -5.76
C ILE A 50 8.71 -1.26 -4.83
N LEU A 51 7.42 -1.09 -5.13
CA LEU A 51 6.34 -1.72 -4.35
C LEU A 51 6.42 -3.26 -4.41
N LEU A 52 6.82 -3.84 -5.55
CA LEU A 52 6.97 -5.29 -5.71
C LEU A 52 8.06 -5.81 -4.78
N PHE A 53 9.19 -5.12 -4.74
CA PHE A 53 10.26 -5.43 -3.79
C PHE A 53 9.75 -5.37 -2.34
N GLY A 54 8.97 -4.33 -2.00
CA GLY A 54 8.40 -4.19 -0.66
C GLY A 54 7.49 -5.35 -0.26
N ILE A 55 6.60 -5.81 -1.14
CA ILE A 55 5.70 -6.93 -0.84
C ILE A 55 6.45 -8.26 -0.74
N LEU A 56 7.47 -8.47 -1.57
CA LEU A 56 8.33 -9.67 -1.46
C LEU A 56 9.07 -9.69 -0.12
N CYS A 57 9.61 -8.56 0.34
CA CYS A 57 10.20 -8.45 1.67
C CYS A 57 9.18 -8.74 2.77
N LEU A 58 7.96 -8.22 2.66
CA LEU A 58 6.90 -8.46 3.67
C LEU A 58 6.43 -9.92 3.70
N ILE A 59 6.32 -10.58 2.54
CA ILE A 59 6.01 -12.02 2.45
C ILE A 59 7.08 -12.83 3.18
N SER A 60 8.36 -12.59 2.87
CA SER A 60 9.47 -13.28 3.52
C SER A 60 9.49 -13.01 5.04
N ALA A 61 9.23 -11.77 5.46
CA ALA A 61 9.13 -11.43 6.87
C ALA A 61 7.99 -12.19 7.57
N MET A 62 6.81 -12.29 6.96
CA MET A 62 5.70 -13.05 7.54
C MET A 62 5.99 -14.54 7.67
N VAL A 63 6.70 -15.13 6.70
CA VAL A 63 7.16 -16.52 6.81
C VAL A 63 8.10 -16.68 8.00
N LEU A 64 9.06 -15.76 8.17
CA LEU A 64 9.96 -15.78 9.33
C LEU A 64 9.19 -15.63 10.64
N LEU A 65 8.23 -14.70 10.71
CA LEU A 65 7.40 -14.50 11.90
C LEU A 65 6.72 -15.80 12.35
N ILE A 66 6.14 -16.55 11.42
CA ILE A 66 5.49 -17.84 11.73
C ILE A 66 6.51 -18.87 12.26
N ILE A 67 7.75 -18.85 11.77
CA ILE A 67 8.80 -19.78 12.18
C ILE A 67 9.30 -19.46 13.60
N PHE A 68 9.61 -18.20 13.90
CA PHE A 68 10.26 -17.82 15.16
C PHE A 68 9.27 -17.42 16.28
N VAL A 69 7.95 -17.35 16.01
CA VAL A 69 6.98 -16.88 17.02
C VAL A 69 6.98 -17.74 18.28
N ASP A 70 7.19 -19.05 18.17
CA ASP A 70 7.24 -19.93 19.34
C ASP A 70 8.43 -19.59 20.25
N ASP A 71 9.58 -19.36 19.64
CA ASP A 71 10.81 -19.00 20.36
C ASP A 71 10.75 -17.56 20.91
N LEU A 72 10.02 -16.66 20.24
CA LEU A 72 9.75 -15.30 20.71
C LEU A 72 9.04 -15.31 22.08
N PHE A 73 7.99 -16.12 22.22
CA PHE A 73 7.25 -16.21 23.49
C PHE A 73 7.99 -17.02 24.55
N LEU A 74 8.87 -17.94 24.15
CA LEU A 74 9.75 -18.65 25.07
C LEU A 74 10.78 -17.71 25.70
N VAL A 75 11.41 -16.84 24.91
CA VAL A 75 12.38 -15.84 25.42
C VAL A 75 11.70 -14.83 26.34
N GLU A 76 10.53 -14.32 25.94
CA GLU A 76 9.74 -13.40 26.78
C GLU A 76 9.37 -14.03 28.14
N ALA A 77 9.00 -15.32 28.16
CA ALA A 77 8.65 -16.01 29.40
C ALA A 77 9.83 -16.14 30.38
N LEU A 78 11.06 -16.21 29.86
CA LEU A 78 12.27 -16.29 30.65
C LEU A 78 12.67 -14.93 31.22
N GLU A 79 12.49 -13.86 30.46
CA GLU A 79 12.66 -12.49 30.96
C GLU A 79 11.63 -12.14 32.04
N GLY A 80 10.38 -12.61 31.88
CA GLY A 80 9.28 -12.41 32.82
C GLY A 80 9.39 -13.17 34.15
N SER A 81 10.50 -13.86 34.42
CA SER A 81 10.73 -14.69 35.63
C SER A 81 9.79 -15.91 35.77
N THR A 82 8.96 -16.18 34.77
CA THR A 82 8.13 -17.38 34.66
C THR A 82 8.95 -18.50 34.04
N ILE A 83 9.80 -19.13 34.86
CA ILE A 83 10.69 -20.20 34.42
C ILE A 83 9.85 -21.40 33.97
N PRO A 84 9.94 -21.82 32.69
CA PRO A 84 9.41 -23.10 32.22
C PRO A 84 9.89 -24.25 33.10
N ALA A 85 8.99 -25.07 33.63
CA ALA A 85 9.37 -26.27 34.39
C ALA A 85 10.19 -27.27 33.54
N ASP A 86 10.00 -27.24 32.21
CA ASP A 86 10.75 -28.02 31.23
C ASP A 86 11.56 -27.09 30.33
N LEU A 87 12.74 -26.64 30.80
CA LEU A 87 13.68 -25.92 29.94
C LEU A 87 14.35 -26.92 28.98
N PRO A 88 14.21 -26.78 27.66
CA PRO A 88 14.80 -27.71 26.71
C PRO A 88 16.34 -27.67 26.79
N VAL A 89 16.98 -28.84 26.69
CA VAL A 89 18.45 -28.99 26.82
C VAL A 89 19.21 -28.16 25.76
N ASP A 90 18.58 -27.91 24.62
CA ASP A 90 19.12 -27.12 23.50
C ASP A 90 18.76 -25.62 23.57
N PHE A 91 18.32 -25.12 24.72
CA PHE A 91 17.80 -23.76 24.89
C PHE A 91 18.78 -22.67 24.40
N LEU A 92 20.06 -22.77 24.74
CA LEU A 92 21.07 -21.78 24.32
C LEU A 92 21.18 -21.67 22.80
N GLN A 93 21.20 -22.80 22.09
CA GLN A 93 21.30 -22.81 20.64
C GLN A 93 20.03 -22.26 19.98
N ARG A 94 18.86 -22.58 20.54
CA ARG A 94 17.58 -22.06 20.11
C ARG A 94 17.49 -20.53 20.24
N VAL A 95 18.00 -19.94 21.33
CA VAL A 95 18.08 -18.48 21.49
C VAL A 95 18.97 -17.82 20.44
N PHE A 96 20.14 -18.41 20.16
CA PHE A 96 21.04 -17.85 19.14
C PHE A 96 20.45 -17.90 17.73
N ASP A 97 19.73 -18.98 17.39
CA ASP A 97 19.09 -19.10 16.09
C ASP A 97 17.85 -18.19 15.99
N PHE A 98 17.10 -18.06 17.08
CA PHE A 98 16.01 -17.10 17.22
C PHE A 98 16.46 -15.66 16.96
N GLU A 99 17.56 -15.20 17.58
CA GLU A 99 18.07 -13.83 17.40
C GLU A 99 18.35 -13.51 15.93
N LYS A 100 18.96 -14.45 15.19
CA LYS A 100 19.23 -14.30 13.75
C LYS A 100 17.93 -14.19 12.94
N LEU A 101 16.93 -15.02 13.26
CA LEU A 101 15.65 -15.05 12.56
C LEU A 101 14.83 -13.77 12.82
N VAL A 102 14.80 -13.29 14.06
CA VAL A 102 14.12 -12.03 14.43
C VAL A 102 14.79 -10.85 13.74
N VAL A 103 16.13 -10.75 13.79
CA VAL A 103 16.86 -9.70 13.09
C VAL A 103 16.57 -9.74 11.59
N GLY A 104 16.59 -10.92 10.97
CA GLY A 104 16.21 -11.10 9.57
C GLY A 104 14.80 -10.59 9.26
N GLY A 105 13.81 -10.94 10.08
CA GLY A 105 12.43 -10.46 9.95
C GLY A 105 12.30 -8.95 10.12
N LEU A 106 13.00 -8.35 11.09
CA LEU A 106 12.99 -6.91 11.33
C LEU A 106 13.65 -6.14 10.17
N VAL A 107 14.77 -6.63 9.62
CA VAL A 107 15.41 -6.03 8.43
C VAL A 107 14.47 -6.10 7.23
N LEU A 108 13.79 -7.22 7.01
CA LEU A 108 12.87 -7.37 5.88
C LEU A 108 11.66 -6.43 6.00
N THR A 109 11.05 -6.33 7.18
CA THR A 109 9.95 -5.37 7.42
C THR A 109 10.42 -3.91 7.29
N TRP A 110 11.64 -3.61 7.75
CA TRP A 110 12.26 -2.29 7.56
C TRP A 110 12.45 -1.96 6.08
N CYS A 111 12.98 -2.88 5.28
CA CYS A 111 13.10 -2.75 3.83
C CYS A 111 11.73 -2.53 3.15
N ALA A 112 10.68 -3.20 3.62
CA ALA A 112 9.32 -3.00 3.11
C ALA A 112 8.79 -1.57 3.37
N ILE A 113 9.02 -1.04 4.58
CA ILE A 113 8.64 0.34 4.94
C ILE A 113 9.44 1.36 4.11
N ILE A 114 10.75 1.16 3.96
CA ILE A 114 11.62 2.04 3.18
C ILE A 114 11.19 2.06 1.70
N SER A 115 10.88 0.89 1.13
CA SER A 115 10.35 0.78 -0.23
C SER A 115 9.13 1.68 -0.44
N VAL A 116 8.20 1.69 0.52
CA VAL A 116 7.02 2.58 0.48
C VAL A 116 7.42 4.06 0.51
N LYS A 117 8.36 4.46 1.38
CA LYS A 117 8.85 5.85 1.43
C LYS A 117 9.43 6.31 0.09
N PHE A 118 10.24 5.46 -0.54
CA PHE A 118 10.79 5.75 -1.86
C PHE A 118 9.71 5.79 -2.94
N SER A 119 8.74 4.88 -2.93
CA SER A 119 7.57 4.90 -3.81
C SER A 119 6.85 6.26 -3.77
N TYR A 120 6.58 6.79 -2.58
CA TYR A 120 5.97 8.12 -2.41
C TYR A 120 6.88 9.25 -2.88
N LEU A 121 8.19 9.20 -2.58
CA LEU A 121 9.15 10.20 -3.06
C LEU A 121 9.16 10.24 -4.60
N PHE A 122 9.24 9.09 -5.29
CA PHE A 122 9.19 9.07 -6.75
C PHE A 122 7.86 9.57 -7.30
N LEU A 123 6.76 9.28 -6.62
CA LEU A 123 5.45 9.81 -6.98
C LEU A 123 5.42 11.34 -6.86
N PHE A 124 6.02 11.91 -5.81
CA PHE A 124 6.15 13.36 -5.66
C PHE A 124 7.06 13.98 -6.70
N ARG A 125 8.14 13.31 -7.12
CA ARG A 125 9.00 13.80 -8.18
C ARG A 125 8.22 14.12 -9.45
N LYS A 126 7.33 13.22 -9.86
CA LYS A 126 6.45 13.43 -11.02
C LYS A 126 5.51 14.64 -10.86
N LEU A 127 5.18 15.00 -9.63
CA LEU A 127 4.23 16.07 -9.32
C LEU A 127 4.90 17.45 -9.24
N ILE A 128 6.16 17.49 -8.81
CA ILE A 128 6.92 18.73 -8.57
C ILE A 128 7.90 19.07 -9.69
N ASP A 129 7.99 18.27 -10.76
CA ASP A 129 9.03 18.35 -11.79
C ASP A 129 9.13 19.73 -12.46
N ARG A 130 8.03 20.50 -12.47
CA ARG A 130 7.98 21.88 -13.02
C ARG A 130 8.48 22.96 -12.04
N ILE A 131 8.76 22.63 -10.77
CA ILE A 131 9.09 23.58 -9.70
C ILE A 131 10.53 23.33 -9.24
N ARG A 132 11.49 24.04 -9.84
CA ARG A 132 12.94 23.86 -9.57
C ARG A 132 13.35 23.85 -8.08
N PRO A 133 12.93 24.79 -7.20
CA PRO A 133 13.35 24.76 -5.80
C PRO A 133 12.81 23.53 -5.05
N MET A 134 11.63 23.04 -5.45
CA MET A 134 11.01 21.85 -4.87
C MET A 134 11.76 20.57 -5.27
N VAL A 135 12.29 20.51 -6.50
CA VAL A 135 13.12 19.40 -6.97
C VAL A 135 14.44 19.30 -6.20
N LEU A 136 15.04 20.44 -5.84
CA LEU A 136 16.24 20.46 -4.98
C LEU A 136 15.91 19.92 -3.58
N TYR A 137 14.81 20.39 -2.97
CA TYR A 137 14.35 19.88 -1.69
C TYR A 137 14.07 18.37 -1.72
N TRP A 138 13.48 17.89 -2.81
CA TRP A 138 13.24 16.47 -3.01
C TRP A 138 14.53 15.65 -3.03
N TRP A 139 15.61 16.14 -3.68
CA TRP A 139 16.91 15.46 -3.63
C TRP A 139 17.46 15.36 -2.21
N VAL A 140 17.33 16.43 -1.42
CA VAL A 140 17.72 16.41 0.01
C VAL A 140 16.92 15.35 0.76
N ALA A 141 15.60 15.29 0.58
CA ALA A 141 14.74 14.31 1.23
C ALA A 141 15.09 12.86 0.82
N VAL A 142 15.39 12.63 -0.46
CA VAL A 142 15.82 11.32 -0.99
C VAL A 142 17.15 10.89 -0.39
N ILE A 143 18.16 11.76 -0.40
CA ILE A 143 19.48 11.44 0.14
C ILE A 143 19.39 11.17 1.64
N PHE A 144 18.65 11.99 2.38
CA PHE A 144 18.45 11.81 3.81
C PHE A 144 17.79 10.46 4.14
N ASN A 145 16.68 10.13 3.47
CA ASN A 145 16.01 8.85 3.68
C ASN A 145 16.86 7.65 3.22
N ALA A 146 17.67 7.81 2.17
CA ALA A 146 18.62 6.79 1.74
C ALA A 146 19.70 6.53 2.79
N LEU A 147 20.30 7.58 3.35
CA LEU A 147 21.30 7.44 4.42
C LEU A 147 20.71 6.78 5.66
N ILE A 148 19.50 7.17 6.07
CA ILE A 148 18.81 6.54 7.21
C ILE A 148 18.47 5.08 6.92
N SER A 149 18.06 4.75 5.70
CA SER A 149 17.76 3.36 5.34
C SER A 149 18.99 2.46 5.48
N ILE A 150 20.15 2.93 5.02
CA ILE A 150 21.44 2.24 5.15
C ILE A 150 21.83 2.15 6.62
N TYR A 151 21.71 3.25 7.38
CA TYR A 151 21.99 3.27 8.81
C TYR A 151 21.15 2.24 9.58
N GLY A 152 19.84 2.16 9.31
CA GLY A 152 18.95 1.17 9.93
C GLY A 152 19.34 -0.27 9.57
N ILE A 153 19.67 -0.56 8.31
CA ILE A 153 20.16 -1.89 7.91
C ILE A 153 21.45 -2.24 8.66
N ILE A 154 22.39 -1.30 8.79
CA ILE A 154 23.65 -1.52 9.53
C ILE A 154 23.39 -1.80 11.00
N ILE A 155 22.49 -1.06 11.65
CA ILE A 155 22.13 -1.29 13.07
C ILE A 155 21.53 -2.68 13.26
N TYR A 156 20.53 -3.05 12.45
CA TYR A 156 19.88 -4.35 12.60
C TYR A 156 20.80 -5.49 12.20
N ALA A 157 21.50 -5.41 11.07
CA ALA A 157 22.23 -6.53 10.47
C ALA A 157 23.66 -6.71 10.99
N VAL A 158 24.35 -5.64 11.39
CA VAL A 158 25.78 -5.70 11.74
C VAL A 158 25.99 -5.51 13.24
N ILE A 159 25.30 -4.53 13.83
CA ILE A 159 25.52 -4.15 15.23
C ILE A 159 24.90 -5.21 16.14
N ARG A 160 23.61 -5.52 16.00
CA ARG A 160 22.92 -6.49 16.88
C ARG A 160 23.62 -7.86 16.97
N PRO A 161 23.96 -8.54 15.86
CA PRO A 161 24.62 -9.85 15.94
C PRO A 161 26.03 -9.79 16.55
N TRP A 162 26.79 -8.72 16.32
CA TRP A 162 28.17 -8.60 16.81
C TRP A 162 28.23 -8.47 18.34
N TYR A 163 27.32 -7.70 18.95
CA TYR A 163 27.27 -7.53 20.41
C TYR A 163 26.64 -8.73 21.14
N CYS A 164 25.92 -9.60 20.42
CA CYS A 164 25.19 -10.75 20.97
C CYS A 164 25.80 -12.12 20.54
N THR A 165 27.03 -12.19 20.02
CA THR A 165 27.72 -13.46 19.71
C THR A 165 28.62 -13.92 20.88
N THR A 166 28.37 -15.13 21.40
CA THR A 166 29.13 -16.05 22.31
C THR A 166 30.12 -15.56 23.39
N ILE A 167 30.57 -14.31 23.44
CA ILE A 167 31.58 -13.81 24.42
C ILE A 167 30.98 -12.77 25.38
N SER A 168 29.80 -12.22 25.09
CA SER A 168 29.21 -11.15 25.90
C SER A 168 27.76 -11.44 26.28
N VAL A 169 27.59 -12.06 27.46
CA VAL A 169 26.38 -11.93 28.29
C VAL A 169 26.04 -10.46 28.62
N GLU A 170 26.91 -9.51 28.26
CA GLU A 170 26.70 -8.06 28.33
C GLU A 170 25.58 -7.52 27.42
N CYS A 171 25.08 -8.33 26.47
CA CYS A 171 23.92 -7.97 25.64
C CYS A 171 22.61 -8.01 26.45
N LEU A 172 22.57 -8.82 27.53
CA LEU A 172 21.43 -8.95 28.45
C LEU A 172 21.58 -8.10 29.73
N GLN A 173 22.79 -7.59 30.02
CA GLN A 173 23.03 -6.78 31.23
C GLN A 173 24.27 -5.88 31.11
N GLY A 174 24.11 -4.55 31.29
CA GLY A 174 25.22 -3.57 31.40
C GLY A 174 25.32 -2.54 30.25
N ASN A 175 26.48 -1.88 30.12
CA ASN A 175 26.73 -0.75 29.21
C ASN A 175 26.53 -1.04 27.70
N GLY A 176 26.50 -2.31 27.29
CA GLY A 176 26.25 -2.73 25.90
C GLY A 176 24.79 -2.59 25.48
N LEU A 177 23.87 -2.84 26.42
CA LEU A 177 22.43 -2.67 26.23
C LEU A 177 22.06 -1.20 26.04
N ASP A 178 22.61 -0.31 26.88
CA ASP A 178 22.39 1.13 26.81
C ASP A 178 22.82 1.73 25.47
N LYS A 179 23.93 1.26 24.92
CA LYS A 179 24.42 1.70 23.60
C LYS A 179 23.51 1.21 22.48
N SER A 180 23.12 -0.06 22.50
CA SER A 180 22.19 -0.64 21.52
C SER A 180 20.84 0.07 21.54
N PHE A 181 20.35 0.40 22.73
CA PHE A 181 19.14 1.18 22.94
C PHE A 181 19.28 2.62 22.43
N ALA A 182 20.40 3.28 22.70
CA ALA A 182 20.68 4.63 22.17
C ALA A 182 20.69 4.65 20.64
N PHE A 183 21.27 3.64 19.99
CA PHE A 183 21.24 3.50 18.54
C PHE A 183 19.84 3.20 17.99
N ALA A 184 19.04 2.39 18.70
CA ALA A 184 17.65 2.15 18.32
C ALA A 184 16.82 3.44 18.41
N ILE A 185 16.93 4.21 19.49
CA ILE A 185 16.25 5.51 19.62
C ILE A 185 16.70 6.47 18.55
N SER A 186 18.02 6.61 18.32
CA SER A 186 18.52 7.55 17.31
C SER A 186 17.97 7.22 15.93
N GLN A 187 17.90 5.93 15.58
CA GLN A 187 17.30 5.47 14.33
C GLN A 187 15.80 5.83 14.26
N MET A 188 15.04 5.62 15.34
CA MET A 188 13.61 5.95 15.36
C MET A 188 13.35 7.46 15.24
N VAL A 189 14.17 8.29 15.91
CA VAL A 189 14.07 9.74 15.81
C VAL A 189 14.38 10.21 14.39
N LEU A 190 15.46 9.70 13.80
CA LEU A 190 15.83 10.01 12.41
C LEU A 190 14.73 9.57 11.42
N ASP A 191 14.09 8.43 11.67
CA ASP A 191 12.98 7.94 10.87
C ASP A 191 11.77 8.90 10.88
N ILE A 192 11.43 9.45 12.05
CA ILE A 192 10.39 10.49 12.19
C ILE A 192 10.79 11.76 11.43
N PHE A 193 12.05 12.20 11.55
CA PHE A 193 12.53 13.35 10.77
C PHE A 193 12.42 13.10 9.26
N GLY A 194 12.70 11.86 8.81
CA GLY A 194 12.53 11.45 7.42
C GLY A 194 11.09 11.55 6.95
N ASP A 195 10.14 11.10 7.77
CA ASP A 195 8.71 11.19 7.50
C ASP A 195 8.23 12.65 7.41
N LEU A 196 8.73 13.52 8.29
CA LEU A 196 8.41 14.95 8.26
C LEU A 196 8.93 15.62 6.99
N LEU A 197 10.15 15.31 6.55
CA LEU A 197 10.69 15.82 5.27
C LEU A 197 9.82 15.39 4.08
N ILE A 198 9.36 14.14 4.08
CA ILE A 198 8.45 13.63 3.05
C ILE A 198 7.09 14.34 3.11
N LEU A 199 6.58 14.66 4.31
CA LEU A 199 5.29 15.35 4.54
C LEU A 199 5.31 16.84 4.15
N VAL A 200 6.46 17.52 4.24
CA VAL A 200 6.57 18.94 3.84
C VAL A 200 6.28 19.13 2.34
N ILE A 201 6.66 18.15 1.50
CA ILE A 201 6.42 18.19 0.05
C ILE A 201 4.92 18.33 -0.30
N PRO A 202 4.05 17.38 0.09
CA PRO A 202 2.61 17.48 -0.14
C PRO A 202 1.99 18.70 0.53
N PHE A 203 2.43 19.06 1.73
CA PHE A 203 1.91 20.22 2.46
C PHE A 203 2.10 21.53 1.69
N HIS A 204 3.32 21.79 1.22
CA HIS A 204 3.63 23.00 0.45
C HIS A 204 2.85 23.05 -0.87
N LEU A 205 2.65 21.89 -1.51
CA LEU A 205 1.93 21.79 -2.76
C LEU A 205 0.43 22.08 -2.61
N ILE A 206 -0.22 21.61 -1.54
CA ILE A 206 -1.63 21.96 -1.22
C ILE A 206 -1.78 23.47 -1.03
N TRP A 207 -0.84 24.10 -0.32
CA TRP A 207 -0.99 25.51 0.09
C TRP A 207 -0.77 26.49 -1.06
N ARG A 208 0.17 26.19 -1.96
CA ARG A 208 0.59 27.13 -3.02
C ARG A 208 -0.19 27.03 -4.32
N ILE A 209 -0.77 25.87 -4.64
CA ILE A 209 -1.33 25.60 -5.97
C ILE A 209 -2.80 25.22 -5.84
N LYS A 210 -3.67 25.72 -6.74
CA LYS A 210 -5.04 25.20 -6.90
C LYS A 210 -4.97 23.79 -7.48
N VAL A 211 -4.77 22.83 -6.60
CA VAL A 211 -4.60 21.41 -6.94
C VAL A 211 -5.92 20.81 -7.42
N ARG A 212 -5.91 20.05 -8.52
CA ARG A 212 -7.09 19.30 -8.98
C ARG A 212 -7.48 18.26 -7.93
N LEU A 213 -8.78 17.96 -7.78
CA LEU A 213 -9.28 16.99 -6.79
C LEU A 213 -8.54 15.65 -6.81
N SER A 214 -8.11 15.21 -8.01
CA SER A 214 -7.31 14.01 -8.16
C SER A 214 -5.98 14.09 -7.40
N GLN A 215 -5.20 15.14 -7.60
CA GLN A 215 -3.91 15.33 -6.92
C GLN A 215 -4.11 15.58 -5.41
N LYS A 216 -5.23 16.19 -5.02
CA LYS A 216 -5.60 16.37 -3.61
C LYS A 216 -5.78 15.04 -2.87
N LEU A 217 -6.35 14.02 -3.51
CA LEU A 217 -6.52 12.70 -2.90
C LEU A 217 -5.18 11.98 -2.67
N VAL A 218 -4.22 12.09 -3.60
CA VAL A 218 -2.86 11.56 -3.41
C VAL A 218 -2.21 12.20 -2.21
N LEU A 219 -2.29 13.53 -2.15
CA LEU A 219 -1.74 14.32 -1.07
C LEU A 219 -2.38 13.96 0.28
N ALA A 220 -3.70 13.79 0.31
CA ALA A 220 -4.39 13.33 1.51
C ALA A 220 -3.94 11.92 1.93
N SER A 221 -3.79 10.98 0.99
CA SER A 221 -3.33 9.63 1.28
C SER A 221 -1.90 9.62 1.83
N THR A 222 -1.00 10.43 1.28
CA THR A 222 0.37 10.52 1.77
C THR A 222 0.43 11.14 3.16
N LEU A 223 -0.39 12.16 3.44
CA LEU A 223 -0.49 12.76 4.76
C LEU A 223 -1.03 11.76 5.79
N CYS A 224 -2.06 10.99 5.43
CA CYS A 224 -2.58 9.92 6.26
C CYS A 224 -1.51 8.87 6.56
N PHE A 225 -0.80 8.40 5.52
CA PHE A 225 0.29 7.44 5.64
C PHE A 225 1.37 7.93 6.62
N THR A 226 1.89 9.15 6.45
CA THR A 226 2.94 9.70 7.33
C THR A 226 2.48 9.90 8.77
N VAL A 227 1.21 10.28 8.99
CA VAL A 227 0.66 10.40 10.35
C VAL A 227 0.59 9.01 11.01
N LEU A 228 0.14 8.00 10.27
CA LEU A 228 0.07 6.62 10.79
C LEU A 228 1.46 6.06 11.11
N THR A 229 2.47 6.28 10.26
CA THR A 229 3.84 5.82 10.55
C THR A 229 4.44 6.51 11.77
N ILE A 230 4.25 7.83 11.91
CA ILE A 230 4.71 8.57 13.09
C ILE A 230 4.05 8.03 14.36
N MET A 231 2.73 7.80 14.35
CA MET A 231 2.00 7.24 15.50
C MET A 231 2.48 5.84 15.87
N CYS A 232 2.72 4.98 14.88
CA CYS A 232 3.26 3.64 15.13
C CYS A 232 4.69 3.69 15.69
N THR A 233 5.54 4.59 15.18
CA THR A 233 6.90 4.76 15.70
C THR A 233 6.90 5.27 17.14
N ILE A 234 6.02 6.21 17.49
CA ILE A 234 5.86 6.66 18.89
C ILE A 234 5.41 5.50 19.78
N THR A 235 4.41 4.73 19.33
CA THR A 235 3.90 3.58 20.08
C THR A 235 4.98 2.52 20.30
N ARG A 236 5.81 2.27 19.29
CA ARG A 236 6.99 1.41 19.37
C ARG A 236 7.98 1.92 20.41
N VAL A 237 8.33 3.21 20.42
CA VAL A 237 9.26 3.81 21.40
C VAL A 237 8.74 3.67 22.84
N VAL A 238 7.46 3.95 23.07
CA VAL A 238 6.89 3.97 24.43
C VAL A 238 6.87 2.58 25.06
N GLY A 239 6.52 1.55 24.30
CA GLY A 239 6.42 0.21 24.88
C GLY A 239 7.75 -0.49 25.15
N VAL A 240 8.84 -0.08 24.50
CA VAL A 240 10.18 -0.64 24.78
C VAL A 240 10.63 -0.36 26.24
N ARG A 241 10.10 0.69 26.88
CA ARG A 241 10.46 1.08 28.27
C ARG A 241 9.60 0.45 29.37
N THR A 242 8.57 -0.34 29.03
CA THR A 242 7.50 -0.73 29.98
C THR A 242 7.60 -2.17 30.50
N SER A 243 8.70 -2.90 30.31
CA SER A 243 8.84 -4.21 30.95
C SER A 243 9.29 -4.09 32.41
N SER A 244 8.77 -4.99 33.23
CA SER A 244 8.78 -5.10 34.69
C SER A 244 10.16 -5.17 35.38
N SER A 245 11.22 -5.04 34.60
CA SER A 245 12.61 -5.00 35.02
C SER A 245 13.32 -3.99 34.13
N ASP A 246 13.92 -2.95 34.73
CA ASP A 246 14.68 -1.87 34.07
C ASP A 246 15.88 -2.34 33.19
N SER A 247 16.01 -3.65 32.93
CA SER A 247 17.15 -4.30 32.31
C SER A 247 16.85 -5.12 31.05
N SER A 248 15.62 -5.21 30.53
CA SER A 248 15.34 -5.97 29.29
C SER A 248 14.46 -5.22 28.28
N LEU A 249 14.60 -5.57 26.99
CA LEU A 249 13.89 -4.95 25.86
C LEU A 249 12.71 -5.84 25.47
N ASP A 250 11.48 -5.29 25.53
CA ASP A 250 10.26 -5.97 25.05
C ASP A 250 10.32 -6.18 23.53
N THR A 251 10.88 -7.31 23.14
CA THR A 251 11.11 -7.70 21.75
C THR A 251 9.81 -8.11 21.07
N VAL A 252 8.84 -8.63 21.83
CA VAL A 252 7.49 -8.94 21.36
C VAL A 252 6.78 -7.67 20.89
N TRP A 253 6.75 -6.63 21.72
CA TRP A 253 6.13 -5.34 21.42
C TRP A 253 6.79 -4.66 20.23
N GLN A 254 8.12 -4.62 20.20
CA GLN A 254 8.86 -4.03 19.09
C GLN A 254 8.53 -4.75 17.76
N THR A 255 8.56 -6.08 17.77
CA THR A 255 8.27 -6.89 16.57
C THR A 255 6.83 -6.69 16.14
N TYR A 256 5.88 -6.74 17.07
CA TYR A 256 4.47 -6.55 16.77
C TYR A 256 4.19 -5.24 16.03
N TRP A 257 4.59 -4.11 16.60
CA TRP A 257 4.31 -2.80 16.00
C TRP A 257 5.04 -2.57 14.69
N GLN A 258 6.24 -3.12 14.53
CA GLN A 258 7.00 -3.05 13.28
C GLN A 258 6.25 -3.73 12.12
N TYR A 259 5.72 -4.94 12.35
CA TYR A 259 4.97 -5.68 11.33
C TYR A 259 3.64 -5.00 10.99
N ILE A 260 2.90 -4.51 12.00
CA ILE A 260 1.67 -3.75 11.78
C ILE A 260 1.95 -2.52 10.90
N THR A 261 3.01 -1.77 11.19
CA THR A 261 3.41 -0.58 10.43
C THR A 261 3.70 -0.93 8.97
N ALA A 262 4.44 -2.01 8.71
CA ALA A 262 4.76 -2.46 7.37
C ALA A 262 3.50 -2.85 6.56
N ASN A 263 2.57 -3.57 7.17
CA ASN A 263 1.30 -3.94 6.52
C ASN A 263 0.45 -2.71 6.16
N ILE A 264 0.31 -1.76 7.08
CA ILE A 264 -0.45 -0.52 6.86
C ILE A 264 0.22 0.31 5.75
N ALA A 265 1.54 0.44 5.80
CA ALA A 265 2.33 1.19 4.81
C ALA A 265 2.10 0.70 3.39
N LEU A 266 2.23 -0.61 3.16
CA LEU A 266 2.02 -1.21 1.84
C LEU A 266 0.56 -1.13 1.40
N THR A 267 -0.40 -1.35 2.31
CA THR A 267 -1.83 -1.25 1.99
C THR A 267 -2.21 0.16 1.54
N MET A 268 -1.78 1.19 2.26
CA MET A 268 -2.02 2.59 1.90
C MET A 268 -1.36 2.93 0.55
N THR A 269 -0.15 2.45 0.33
CA THR A 269 0.57 2.65 -0.94
C THR A 269 -0.16 1.99 -2.09
N ALA A 270 -0.63 0.76 -1.92
CA ALA A 270 -1.45 0.07 -2.92
C ALA A 270 -2.74 0.85 -3.21
N ALA A 271 -3.41 1.36 -2.17
CA ALA A 271 -4.65 2.12 -2.29
C ALA A 271 -4.50 3.40 -3.13
N THR A 272 -3.32 4.05 -3.10
CA THR A 272 -3.07 5.27 -3.89
C THR A 272 -3.20 5.05 -5.40
N ALA A 273 -3.04 3.83 -5.90
CA ALA A 273 -3.17 3.51 -7.32
C ALA A 273 -4.62 3.45 -7.81
N PHE A 274 -5.59 3.11 -6.95
CA PHE A 274 -7.01 3.06 -7.33
C PHE A 274 -7.54 4.41 -7.78
N ARG A 275 -6.89 5.50 -7.36
CA ARG A 275 -7.10 6.85 -7.89
C ARG A 275 -7.12 6.91 -9.42
N ALA A 276 -6.14 6.29 -10.08
CA ALA A 276 -6.02 6.39 -11.52
C ALA A 276 -7.21 5.73 -12.25
N PHE A 277 -7.85 4.73 -11.63
CA PHE A 277 -9.05 4.09 -12.14
C PHE A 277 -10.30 4.97 -12.01
N PHE A 278 -10.53 5.57 -10.83
CA PHE A 278 -11.72 6.40 -10.62
C PHE A 278 -11.72 7.71 -11.42
N ILE A 279 -10.54 8.28 -11.68
CA ILE A 279 -10.42 9.58 -12.38
C ILE A 279 -10.40 9.43 -13.91
N SER A 280 -9.81 8.37 -14.48
CA SER A 280 -9.88 8.13 -15.93
C SER A 280 -11.33 8.07 -16.42
N ARG A 281 -12.20 7.44 -15.63
CA ARG A 281 -13.63 7.31 -15.93
C ARG A 281 -14.40 8.64 -15.89
N HIS A 282 -13.85 9.67 -15.24
CA HIS A 282 -14.48 10.99 -15.14
C HIS A 282 -14.04 11.95 -16.25
N GLN A 283 -12.88 11.69 -16.89
CA GLN A 283 -12.38 12.45 -18.05
C GLN A 283 -12.88 11.90 -19.39
N ASP A 284 -13.29 10.63 -19.47
CA ASP A 284 -13.94 10.02 -20.64
C ASP A 284 -15.44 10.41 -20.81
N ARG A 285 -15.89 11.49 -20.16
CA ARG A 285 -17.15 12.17 -20.54
C ARG A 285 -16.85 13.51 -21.22
N PRO A 286 -16.37 13.54 -22.46
CA PRO A 286 -16.72 14.66 -23.34
C PRO A 286 -18.18 14.50 -23.77
N ALA A 287 -18.85 15.62 -24.01
CA ALA A 287 -20.21 15.66 -24.52
C ALA A 287 -20.33 14.83 -25.81
N GLN A 288 -21.05 13.70 -25.78
CA GLN A 288 -21.50 13.03 -26.99
C GLN A 288 -23.01 12.81 -26.92
N ARG A 289 -23.71 13.68 -27.64
CA ARG A 289 -25.06 13.46 -28.13
C ARG A 289 -25.07 12.16 -28.95
N GLN A 290 -26.09 11.35 -28.68
CA GLN A 290 -26.84 10.49 -29.61
C GLN A 290 -26.09 9.39 -30.40
N GLY A 291 -26.54 8.15 -30.18
CA GLY A 291 -26.48 7.07 -31.18
C GLY A 291 -25.54 5.91 -30.85
N SER A 292 -26.14 4.75 -30.50
CA SER A 292 -25.64 3.38 -30.70
C SER A 292 -24.20 3.05 -30.22
N ASN A 293 -23.95 2.17 -29.26
CA ASN A 293 -24.20 0.74 -29.37
C ASN A 293 -24.01 0.09 -27.98
N LYS A 294 -25.08 -0.45 -27.40
CA LYS A 294 -25.08 -1.11 -26.08
C LYS A 294 -24.61 -2.57 -26.23
N SER A 295 -23.30 -2.84 -26.20
CA SER A 295 -22.84 -4.26 -26.08
C SER A 295 -21.77 -4.53 -25.01
N TRP A 296 -21.05 -3.53 -24.51
CA TRP A 296 -19.87 -3.78 -23.67
C TRP A 296 -20.11 -3.76 -22.14
N ILE A 297 -21.16 -3.06 -21.68
CA ILE A 297 -21.46 -2.87 -20.25
C ILE A 297 -21.94 -4.17 -19.56
N SER A 298 -22.30 -5.20 -20.34
CA SER A 298 -22.87 -6.44 -19.78
C SER A 298 -21.84 -7.47 -19.29
N ARG A 299 -20.53 -7.28 -19.52
CA ARG A 299 -19.51 -8.26 -19.11
C ARG A 299 -18.92 -8.01 -17.71
N SER A 300 -18.74 -6.76 -17.30
CA SER A 300 -18.14 -6.44 -15.98
C SER A 300 -19.18 -6.46 -14.85
N TRP A 301 -20.43 -6.09 -15.12
CA TRP A 301 -21.54 -6.13 -14.14
C TRP A 301 -21.98 -7.56 -13.76
N ARG A 302 -21.75 -8.56 -14.61
CA ARG A 302 -22.00 -9.97 -14.28
C ARG A 302 -21.01 -10.51 -13.24
N PHE A 303 -19.77 -10.02 -13.24
CA PHE A 303 -18.74 -10.50 -12.33
C PHE A 303 -18.86 -9.89 -10.93
N PHE A 304 -19.23 -8.61 -10.84
CA PHE A 304 -19.53 -7.97 -9.56
C PHE A 304 -20.73 -8.63 -8.85
N LYS A 305 -21.70 -9.18 -9.60
CA LYS A 305 -22.79 -10.00 -9.05
C LYS A 305 -22.40 -11.45 -8.72
N LEU A 306 -21.32 -11.98 -9.30
CA LEU A 306 -20.83 -13.34 -9.05
C LEU A 306 -19.92 -13.42 -7.83
N VAL A 307 -19.15 -12.35 -7.56
CA VAL A 307 -18.26 -12.25 -6.38
C VAL A 307 -19.04 -11.88 -5.10
N LEU A 308 -20.23 -11.28 -5.22
CA LEU A 308 -21.05 -10.82 -4.09
C LEU A 308 -22.31 -11.66 -3.82
N ARG A 309 -22.45 -12.86 -4.40
CA ARG A 309 -23.61 -13.73 -4.13
C ARG A 309 -23.27 -14.84 -3.12
N PRO A 310 -23.98 -14.93 -1.98
CA PRO A 310 -23.85 -16.07 -1.07
C PRO A 310 -24.43 -17.33 -1.71
N TRP A 311 -23.78 -18.47 -1.43
CA TRP A 311 -23.92 -19.77 -2.11
C TRP A 311 -25.19 -20.58 -1.71
N SER A 312 -26.15 -19.98 -1.03
CA SER A 312 -27.39 -20.67 -0.66
C SER A 312 -28.56 -20.11 -1.45
N TRP A 313 -28.86 -20.71 -2.60
CA TRP A 313 -30.20 -20.92 -3.18
C TRP A 313 -30.08 -21.22 -4.66
N GLN A 314 -30.03 -22.51 -4.99
CA GLN A 314 -30.30 -23.01 -6.33
C GLN A 314 -31.52 -23.93 -6.23
N GLY A 315 -32.68 -23.31 -6.02
CA GLY A 315 -33.98 -23.97 -6.07
C GLY A 315 -34.48 -24.03 -7.51
N LYS A 316 -34.72 -25.26 -7.98
CA LYS A 316 -35.37 -25.63 -9.24
C LYS A 316 -36.59 -24.76 -9.56
N SER A 317 -36.75 -24.40 -10.84
CA SER A 317 -38.06 -24.46 -11.49
C SER A 317 -37.91 -24.63 -12.99
N SER A 318 -38.46 -25.74 -13.45
CA SER A 318 -38.62 -26.15 -14.84
C SER A 318 -39.82 -25.45 -15.47
N ALA A 319 -39.73 -25.26 -16.79
CA ALA A 319 -40.79 -25.28 -17.81
C ALA A 319 -42.14 -24.56 -17.53
N LEU A 320 -42.49 -23.61 -18.41
CA LEU A 320 -43.81 -23.61 -19.06
C LEU A 320 -43.76 -22.78 -20.36
N GLN A 321 -43.87 -23.45 -21.50
CA GLN A 321 -44.28 -22.86 -22.78
C GLN A 321 -45.81 -22.76 -22.76
N ILE A 322 -46.36 -21.57 -23.00
CA ILE A 322 -47.70 -21.39 -23.54
C ILE A 322 -47.57 -20.44 -24.72
N GLY A 323 -47.95 -20.93 -25.90
CA GLY A 323 -48.32 -20.10 -27.03
C GLY A 323 -49.83 -19.87 -27.00
N GLU A 324 -50.26 -18.69 -27.45
CA GLU A 324 -51.62 -18.50 -27.93
C GLU A 324 -51.64 -17.37 -28.97
N ASP A 325 -52.22 -17.70 -30.12
CA ASP A 325 -52.45 -16.88 -31.30
C ASP A 325 -53.54 -15.81 -31.08
N SER A 326 -53.43 -14.70 -31.83
CA SER A 326 -54.45 -14.22 -32.79
C SER A 326 -54.75 -12.70 -32.81
N SER A 327 -54.47 -12.12 -34.00
CA SER A 327 -55.37 -11.31 -34.84
C SER A 327 -55.43 -9.76 -34.78
N ASN A 328 -55.28 -9.21 -36.00
CA ASN A 328 -55.78 -7.95 -36.59
C ASN A 328 -55.11 -6.61 -36.21
N ARG A 329 -54.80 -5.65 -37.10
CA ARG A 329 -54.90 -5.36 -38.56
C ARG A 329 -53.82 -4.28 -38.80
N GLY A 330 -52.96 -4.34 -39.82
CA GLY A 330 -53.28 -3.99 -41.21
C GLY A 330 -53.28 -2.47 -41.43
N ILE A 331 -52.22 -1.91 -42.02
CA ILE A 331 -52.19 -0.85 -43.06
C ILE A 331 -50.73 -0.65 -43.47
N GLU A 332 -50.45 -0.83 -44.76
CA GLU A 332 -49.15 -0.74 -45.42
C GLU A 332 -49.19 0.36 -46.50
N LEU A 333 -48.03 1.01 -46.70
CA LEU A 333 -47.51 1.67 -47.92
C LEU A 333 -48.02 3.09 -48.31
N PRO A 334 -47.26 3.90 -49.09
CA PRO A 334 -46.01 3.58 -49.82
C PRO A 334 -44.83 4.58 -49.70
N LEU A 335 -43.67 4.10 -50.19
CA LEU A 335 -42.51 4.86 -50.67
C LEU A 335 -42.78 5.44 -52.06
N ILE A 336 -42.41 6.70 -52.31
CA ILE A 336 -42.29 7.29 -53.66
C ILE A 336 -41.02 8.16 -53.71
N GLU A 337 -40.08 7.78 -54.58
CA GLU A 337 -39.10 8.68 -55.18
C GLU A 337 -39.80 9.55 -56.23
N GLU A 338 -39.49 10.86 -56.32
CA GLU A 338 -39.27 11.52 -57.61
C GLU A 338 -38.72 12.94 -57.46
N ARG A 339 -37.79 13.26 -58.37
CA ARG A 339 -37.28 14.59 -58.69
C ARG A 339 -38.42 15.52 -59.11
N ALA A 340 -38.34 16.80 -58.73
CA ALA A 340 -38.96 17.88 -59.49
C ALA A 340 -38.12 19.16 -59.43
N THR A 341 -37.80 19.66 -60.62
CA THR A 341 -37.11 20.90 -60.96
C THR A 341 -38.17 21.99 -61.21
N MET A 342 -37.98 23.22 -60.71
CA MET A 342 -38.58 24.47 -61.24
C MET A 342 -37.84 25.66 -60.61
N THR A 343 -36.89 26.32 -61.29
CA THR A 343 -37.04 27.53 -62.15
C THR A 343 -37.73 28.74 -61.52
N GLY A 344 -36.95 29.81 -61.28
CA GLY A 344 -37.22 31.14 -61.85
C GLY A 344 -37.53 32.32 -60.91
N MET A 345 -36.58 33.27 -60.82
CA MET A 345 -36.70 34.76 -60.91
C MET A 345 -35.55 35.44 -60.12
N ARG A 346 -34.47 35.91 -60.76
CA ARG A 346 -34.22 37.29 -61.28
C ARG A 346 -34.52 38.41 -60.26
N THR A 347 -33.49 39.13 -59.77
CA THR A 347 -33.00 40.41 -60.34
C THR A 347 -31.88 41.08 -59.52
N PHE A 348 -30.83 41.51 -60.26
CA PHE A 348 -30.12 42.81 -60.21
C PHE A 348 -29.46 43.37 -58.92
N ILE A 349 -28.13 43.52 -58.98
CA ILE A 349 -27.33 44.78 -58.95
C ILE A 349 -25.85 44.32 -59.01
N ASN A 350 -25.19 44.31 -60.18
CA ASN A 350 -24.27 45.34 -60.72
C ASN A 350 -23.31 45.88 -59.62
N ARG A 351 -21.98 45.86 -59.74
CA ARG A 351 -21.18 46.37 -60.85
C ARG A 351 -19.68 46.25 -60.47
N GLN A 352 -18.86 45.78 -61.43
CA GLN A 352 -17.44 46.10 -61.73
C GLN A 352 -16.40 46.12 -60.58
N GLY A 353 -15.19 45.59 -60.70
CA GLY A 353 -14.37 45.13 -61.83
C GLY A 353 -12.90 45.10 -61.37
N GLU A 354 -12.11 44.19 -61.96
CA GLU A 354 -10.68 44.29 -62.34
C GLU A 354 -9.65 44.87 -61.30
N PHE A 355 -8.46 44.29 -61.03
CA PHE A 355 -7.35 43.78 -61.84
C PHE A 355 -6.50 42.82 -60.93
N GLY A 356 -5.86 41.75 -61.40
CA GLY A 356 -4.52 41.76 -62.03
C GLY A 356 -3.41 41.81 -60.95
N GLU A 357 -2.81 40.68 -60.56
CA GLU A 357 -1.45 40.26 -60.95
C GLU A 357 -0.40 41.39 -60.93
N GLU A 358 0.43 41.44 -59.87
CA GLU A 358 1.89 41.20 -59.88
C GLU A 358 2.44 41.12 -58.45
#